data_AF-A0A3N5HTK3-F1
#
_entry.id   AF-A0A3N5HTK3-F1
#
_cell.length_a   1.000
_cell.length_b   1.000
_cell.length_c   1.000
_cell.angle_alpha   90.00
_cell.angle_beta   90.00
_cell.angle_gamma   90.00
#
_symmetry.space_group_name_H-M   'P 1'
#
loop_
_entity.id
_entity.type
_entity.pdbx_description
1 polymer ?
#
loop_
_entity_poly.entity_id
_entity_poly.type
_entity_poly.pdbx_seq_one_letter_code
_entity_poly.pdbx_strand_id
1 'polypeptide(L)'
;VTVLLGLALYALLPRIRAARGIYAGLARFGPERGYDNLLAGLLAFARWQTGVLQNGYLRNYIMTVVLFTVVLVGWMLPGVVPSPDWSAMVRPNVLTVTVCLLIMAGAVFACLTSSRFTAILALGVVGIGIAMLYFMFSAPDLAMTQVLVETLTLVLFVLAFYRLPVFGNYSKKAVKVRDAIVAAVFGTVMAMVVLVEQSSRAADNNVSRFMSENSLTLANGRNVVNVILVDFRALDTLGEITVLAIAALGVFAMMRLRPGSKKGDGK
;
A
#
# COMPACT_ATOMS: atom_id res chain seq x y z
N VAL A 1 -20.60 6.15 -76.11
CA VAL A 1 -20.84 7.22 -75.10
C VAL A 1 -19.73 7.26 -74.05
N THR A 2 -19.47 6.18 -73.32
CA THR A 2 -18.38 6.07 -72.33
C THR A 2 -16.99 6.45 -72.85
N VAL A 3 -16.62 6.01 -74.07
CA VAL A 3 -15.32 6.34 -74.69
C VAL A 3 -15.20 7.83 -75.03
N LEU A 4 -16.26 8.44 -75.56
CA LEU A 4 -16.31 9.88 -75.86
C LEU A 4 -16.29 10.72 -74.58
N LEU A 5 -16.99 10.28 -73.53
CA LEU A 5 -16.96 10.90 -72.21
C LEU A 5 -15.57 10.82 -71.58
N GLY A 6 -14.88 9.69 -71.72
CA GLY A 6 -13.50 9.52 -71.26
C GLY A 6 -12.51 10.42 -71.99
N LEU A 7 -12.64 10.55 -73.32
CA LEU A 7 -11.81 11.46 -74.13
C LEU A 7 -12.04 12.93 -73.77
N ALA A 8 -13.29 13.34 -73.56
CA ALA A 8 -13.63 14.68 -73.11
C ALA A 8 -13.04 14.96 -71.71
N LEU A 9 -13.12 13.99 -70.79
CA LEU A 9 -12.57 14.10 -69.45
C LEU A 9 -11.03 14.17 -69.46
N TYR A 10 -10.38 13.43 -70.39
CA TYR A 10 -8.93 13.49 -70.62
C TYR A 10 -8.47 14.85 -71.16
N ALA A 11 -9.23 15.47 -72.06
CA ALA A 11 -8.93 16.81 -72.57
C ALA A 11 -9.13 17.91 -71.51
N LEU A 12 -10.08 17.72 -70.56
CA LEU A 12 -10.33 18.65 -69.46
C LEU A 12 -9.44 18.44 -68.23
N LEU A 13 -8.75 17.30 -68.14
CA LEU A 13 -7.88 16.90 -67.03
C LEU A 13 -6.80 17.94 -66.65
N PRO A 14 -6.15 18.67 -67.58
CA PRO A 14 -5.19 19.73 -67.25
C PRO A 14 -5.84 20.91 -66.50
N ARG A 15 -7.06 21.30 -66.89
CA ARG A 15 -7.84 22.37 -66.23
C ARG A 15 -8.37 21.92 -64.87
N ILE A 16 -8.79 20.66 -64.74
CA ILE A 16 -9.22 20.06 -63.47
C ILE A 16 -8.03 19.96 -62.49
N ARG A 17 -6.84 19.59 -62.97
CA ARG A 17 -5.61 19.57 -62.16
C ARG A 17 -5.14 20.98 -61.76
N ALA A 18 -5.38 22.00 -62.58
CA ALA A 18 -5.12 23.41 -62.21
C ALA A 18 -6.05 23.89 -61.08
N ALA A 19 -7.28 23.35 -60.99
CA ALA A 19 -8.21 23.55 -59.88
C ALA A 19 -7.87 22.74 -58.61
N ARG A 20 -6.58 22.37 -58.44
CA ARG A 20 -6.04 21.58 -57.31
C ARG A 20 -6.40 22.13 -55.94
N GLY A 21 -6.60 23.45 -55.81
CA GLY A 21 -7.00 24.08 -54.55
C GLY A 21 -8.33 23.58 -53.98
N ILE A 22 -9.28 23.21 -54.84
CA ILE A 22 -10.60 22.68 -54.44
C ILE A 22 -10.45 21.24 -53.92
N TYR A 23 -9.68 20.40 -54.62
CA TYR A 23 -9.39 19.03 -54.20
C TYR A 23 -8.49 18.96 -52.96
N ALA A 24 -7.54 19.88 -52.81
CA ALA A 24 -6.72 20.01 -51.61
C ALA A 24 -7.56 20.44 -50.39
N GLY A 25 -8.61 21.25 -50.61
CA GLY A 25 -9.61 21.59 -49.61
C GLY A 25 -10.48 20.39 -49.20
N LEU A 26 -10.90 19.56 -50.15
CA LEU A 26 -11.62 18.30 -49.86
C LEU A 26 -10.73 17.24 -49.19
N ALA A 27 -9.46 17.15 -49.59
CA ALA A 27 -8.49 16.26 -48.95
C ALA A 27 -8.30 16.59 -47.46
N ARG A 28 -8.68 17.81 -47.02
CA ARG A 28 -8.71 18.22 -45.60
C ARG A 28 -9.68 17.39 -44.75
N PHE A 29 -10.69 16.79 -45.39
CA PHE A 29 -11.68 15.90 -44.79
C PHE A 29 -11.57 14.45 -45.30
N GLY A 30 -10.44 14.08 -45.91
CA GLY A 30 -10.20 12.72 -46.40
C GLY A 30 -9.95 11.70 -45.28
N PRO A 31 -10.18 10.40 -45.54
CA PRO A 31 -9.99 9.33 -44.55
C PRO A 31 -8.55 9.23 -44.02
N GLU A 32 -7.55 9.62 -44.81
CA GLU A 32 -6.14 9.68 -44.40
C GLU A 32 -5.92 10.67 -43.24
N ARG A 33 -6.49 11.88 -43.31
CA ARG A 33 -6.45 12.84 -42.20
C ARG A 33 -7.27 12.39 -41.00
N GLY A 34 -8.36 11.66 -41.24
CA GLY A 34 -9.13 11.02 -40.17
C GLY A 34 -8.27 10.03 -39.38
N TYR A 35 -7.52 9.18 -40.09
CA TYR A 35 -6.57 8.25 -39.49
C TYR A 35 -5.45 8.96 -38.72
N ASP A 36 -4.81 9.97 -39.32
CA ASP A 36 -3.73 10.72 -38.67
C ASP A 36 -4.20 11.43 -37.39
N ASN A 37 -5.38 12.06 -37.42
CA ASN A 37 -5.97 12.71 -36.25
C ASN A 37 -6.33 11.71 -35.15
N LEU A 38 -6.82 10.52 -35.52
CA LEU A 38 -7.16 9.48 -34.57
C LEU A 38 -5.89 8.92 -33.91
N LEU A 39 -4.84 8.68 -34.69
CA LEU A 39 -3.54 8.26 -34.18
C LEU A 39 -2.92 9.32 -33.26
N ALA A 40 -2.95 10.59 -33.67
CA ALA A 40 -2.47 11.70 -32.85
C ALA A 40 -3.28 11.83 -31.55
N GLY A 41 -4.61 11.68 -31.63
CA GLY A 41 -5.50 11.67 -30.47
C GLY A 41 -5.20 10.52 -29.51
N LEU A 42 -4.97 9.32 -30.04
CA LEU A 42 -4.62 8.14 -29.24
C LEU A 42 -3.27 8.34 -28.53
N LEU A 43 -2.26 8.86 -29.23
CA LEU A 43 -0.96 9.15 -28.63
C LEU A 43 -1.03 10.27 -27.59
N ALA A 44 -1.84 11.31 -27.83
CA ALA A 44 -2.07 12.38 -26.86
C ALA A 44 -2.79 11.84 -25.61
N PHE A 45 -3.80 10.99 -25.79
CA PHE A 45 -4.48 10.31 -24.70
C PHE A 45 -3.54 9.41 -23.91
N ALA A 46 -2.71 8.61 -24.58
CA ALA A 46 -1.72 7.76 -23.92
C ALA A 46 -0.71 8.59 -23.10
N ARG A 47 -0.22 9.70 -23.63
CA ARG A 47 0.69 10.61 -22.89
C ARG A 47 0.01 11.23 -21.68
N TRP A 48 -1.24 11.68 -21.83
CA TRP A 48 -2.03 12.23 -20.73
C TRP A 48 -2.27 11.16 -19.65
N GLN A 49 -2.70 9.96 -20.03
CA GLN A 49 -2.99 8.86 -19.13
C GLN A 49 -1.74 8.40 -18.37
N THR A 50 -0.59 8.26 -19.06
CA THR A 50 0.70 7.99 -18.41
C THR A 50 1.11 9.11 -17.47
N GLY A 51 0.94 10.38 -17.85
CA GLY A 51 1.26 11.52 -16.98
C GLY A 51 0.42 11.59 -15.71
N VAL A 52 -0.84 11.18 -15.78
CA VAL A 52 -1.75 11.11 -14.63
C VAL A 52 -1.39 9.93 -13.73
N LEU A 53 -1.28 8.73 -14.30
CA LEU A 53 -1.04 7.51 -13.54
C LEU A 53 0.40 7.41 -13.06
N GLN A 54 1.39 7.57 -13.94
CA GLN A 54 2.82 7.41 -13.66
C GLN A 54 3.52 8.75 -13.36
N ASN A 55 2.93 9.56 -12.49
CA ASN A 55 3.46 10.89 -12.15
C ASN A 55 4.79 10.87 -11.37
N GLY A 56 5.27 9.70 -10.94
CA GLY A 56 6.55 9.53 -10.25
C GLY A 56 6.56 9.88 -8.75
N TYR A 57 5.46 10.44 -8.22
CA TYR A 57 5.37 10.80 -6.81
C TYR A 57 4.75 9.68 -5.98
N LEU A 58 5.55 9.08 -5.08
CA LEU A 58 5.12 8.00 -4.18
C LEU A 58 3.85 8.36 -3.39
N ARG A 59 3.72 9.61 -2.96
CA ARG A 59 2.53 10.10 -2.24
C ARG A 59 1.24 9.92 -3.03
N ASN A 60 1.27 10.13 -4.36
CA ASN A 60 0.09 9.95 -5.19
C ASN A 60 -0.23 8.46 -5.35
N TYR A 61 0.77 7.59 -5.54
CA TYR A 61 0.55 6.15 -5.59
C TYR A 61 -0.07 5.61 -4.30
N ILE A 62 0.47 5.99 -3.13
CA ILE A 62 -0.08 5.59 -1.82
C ILE A 62 -1.52 6.09 -1.68
N MET A 63 -1.80 7.35 -2.05
CA MET A 63 -3.15 7.90 -1.98
C MET A 63 -4.13 7.14 -2.89
N THR A 64 -3.74 6.82 -4.12
CA THR A 64 -4.58 6.04 -5.04
C THR A 64 -4.88 4.65 -4.48
N VAL A 65 -3.87 3.96 -3.93
CA VAL A 65 -4.06 2.63 -3.31
C VAL A 65 -5.00 2.72 -2.11
N VAL A 66 -4.79 3.66 -1.20
CA VAL A 66 -5.64 3.84 -0.01
C VAL A 66 -7.07 4.16 -0.41
N LEU A 67 -7.28 5.11 -1.33
CA LEU A 67 -8.63 5.47 -1.80
C LEU A 67 -9.31 4.31 -2.52
N PHE A 68 -8.58 3.57 -3.36
CA PHE A 68 -9.11 2.39 -4.02
C PHE A 68 -9.53 1.33 -3.00
N THR A 69 -8.72 1.07 -1.97
CA THR A 69 -9.07 0.14 -0.89
C THR A 69 -10.31 0.62 -0.11
N VAL A 70 -10.40 1.92 0.21
CA VAL A 70 -11.60 2.50 0.86
C VAL A 70 -12.85 2.26 0.02
N VAL A 71 -12.78 2.53 -1.29
CA VAL A 71 -13.92 2.37 -2.21
C VAL A 71 -14.30 0.90 -2.34
N LEU A 72 -13.33 0.00 -2.55
CA LEU A 72 -13.56 -1.42 -2.74
C LEU A 72 -14.13 -2.06 -1.47
N VAL A 73 -13.48 -1.87 -0.33
CA VAL A 73 -13.92 -2.42 0.95
C VAL A 73 -15.24 -1.79 1.37
N GLY A 74 -15.38 -0.47 1.24
CA GLY A 74 -16.63 0.23 1.54
C GLY A 74 -17.81 -0.24 0.69
N TRP A 75 -17.58 -0.60 -0.58
CA TRP A 75 -18.58 -1.20 -1.46
C TRP A 75 -18.96 -2.62 -1.04
N MET A 76 -18.02 -3.40 -0.51
CA MET A 76 -18.26 -4.77 -0.04
C MET A 76 -18.93 -4.84 1.34
N LEU A 77 -18.80 -3.78 2.15
CA LEU A 77 -19.44 -3.75 3.46
C LEU A 77 -20.96 -3.89 3.28
N PRO A 78 -21.60 -4.84 3.99
CA PRO A 78 -23.05 -4.92 3.97
C PRO A 78 -23.58 -3.56 4.43
N GLY A 79 -24.51 -2.96 3.70
CA GLY A 79 -25.06 -1.63 3.99
C GLY A 79 -25.75 -1.48 5.36
N VAL A 80 -25.72 -2.55 6.17
CA VAL A 80 -26.11 -2.60 7.57
C VAL A 80 -24.84 -2.42 8.41
N VAL A 81 -24.76 -1.29 9.11
CA VAL A 81 -23.77 -1.09 10.18
C VAL A 81 -24.03 -2.18 11.23
N PRO A 82 -23.08 -3.11 11.48
CA PRO A 82 -23.28 -4.11 12.51
C PRO A 82 -23.48 -3.39 13.84
N SER A 83 -24.58 -3.70 14.52
CA SER A 83 -24.72 -3.31 15.92
C SER A 83 -23.67 -4.10 16.70
N PRO A 84 -22.76 -3.44 17.45
CA PRO A 84 -21.85 -4.16 18.33
C PRO A 84 -22.68 -5.04 19.28
N ASP A 85 -22.43 -6.34 19.29
CA ASP A 85 -23.03 -7.21 20.29
C ASP A 85 -22.30 -6.98 21.62
N TRP A 86 -22.82 -6.03 22.40
CA TRP A 86 -22.29 -5.67 23.71
C TRP A 86 -22.23 -6.85 24.68
N SER A 87 -23.02 -7.90 24.44
CA SER A 87 -23.03 -9.10 25.28
C SER A 87 -21.83 -10.02 25.04
N ALA A 88 -21.29 -10.01 23.82
CA ALA A 88 -20.12 -10.80 23.41
C ALA A 88 -18.78 -10.04 23.54
N MET A 89 -18.82 -8.75 23.88
CA MET A 89 -17.61 -7.94 24.09
C MET A 89 -16.92 -8.30 25.41
N VAL A 90 -15.59 -8.43 25.37
CA VAL A 90 -14.77 -8.56 26.59
C VAL A 90 -15.03 -7.34 27.48
N ARG A 91 -15.40 -7.58 28.74
CA ARG A 91 -15.66 -6.50 29.69
C ARG A 91 -14.43 -5.61 29.80
N PRO A 92 -14.56 -4.29 29.61
CA PRO A 92 -13.42 -3.38 29.64
C PRO A 92 -12.81 -3.38 31.04
N ASN A 93 -11.59 -3.88 31.15
CA ASN A 93 -10.76 -3.74 32.34
C ASN A 93 -10.09 -2.35 32.30
N VAL A 94 -9.94 -1.70 33.46
CA VAL A 94 -9.23 -0.43 33.62
C VAL A 94 -7.85 -0.50 32.97
N LEU A 95 -7.13 -1.61 33.15
CA LEU A 95 -5.82 -1.81 32.54
C LEU A 95 -5.90 -1.81 31.01
N THR A 96 -6.86 -2.53 30.42
CA THR A 96 -7.02 -2.64 28.96
C THR A 96 -7.34 -1.28 28.35
N VAL A 97 -8.28 -0.54 28.96
CA VAL A 97 -8.65 0.80 28.52
C VAL A 97 -7.45 1.75 28.60
N THR A 98 -6.68 1.67 29.69
CA THR A 98 -5.49 2.51 29.88
C THR A 98 -4.43 2.24 28.80
N VAL A 99 -4.16 0.96 28.50
CA VAL A 99 -3.21 0.58 27.43
C VAL A 99 -3.71 1.06 26.06
N CYS A 100 -5.00 0.89 25.75
CA CYS A 100 -5.57 1.40 24.50
C CYS A 100 -5.47 2.93 24.39
N LEU A 101 -5.74 3.67 25.46
CA LEU A 101 -5.58 5.13 25.50
C LEU A 101 -4.12 5.54 25.29
N LEU A 102 -3.17 4.81 25.91
CA LEU A 102 -1.74 5.04 25.75
C LEU A 102 -1.29 4.81 24.30
N ILE A 103 -1.78 3.75 23.64
CA ILE A 103 -1.52 3.48 22.21
C ILE A 103 -2.07 4.62 21.34
N MET A 104 -3.32 5.03 21.56
CA MET A 104 -3.93 6.12 20.79
C MET A 104 -3.19 7.44 20.99
N ALA A 105 -2.82 7.78 22.22
CA ALA A 105 -2.05 8.97 22.53
C ALA A 105 -0.66 8.93 21.88
N GLY A 106 0.04 7.78 21.92
CA GLY A 106 1.32 7.58 21.26
C GLY A 106 1.24 7.76 19.75
N ALA A 107 0.22 7.17 19.11
CA ALA A 107 0.00 7.29 17.67
C ALA A 107 -0.31 8.74 17.26
N VAL A 108 -1.21 9.42 17.97
CA VAL A 108 -1.53 10.84 17.71
C VAL A 108 -0.29 11.72 17.90
N PHE A 109 0.47 11.51 18.98
CA PHE A 109 1.68 12.27 19.26
C PHE A 109 2.76 12.05 18.19
N ALA A 110 2.93 10.81 17.71
CA ALA A 110 3.84 10.49 16.61
C ALA A 110 3.49 11.24 15.31
N CYS A 111 2.19 11.47 15.04
CA CYS A 111 1.75 12.24 13.88
C CYS A 111 1.90 13.76 14.03
N LEU A 112 1.86 14.28 15.26
CA LEU A 112 1.88 15.72 15.53
C LEU A 112 3.29 16.27 15.76
N THR A 113 4.22 15.43 16.23
CA THR A 113 5.56 15.88 16.56
C THR A 113 6.35 16.33 15.32
N SER A 114 7.13 17.40 15.48
CA SER A 114 8.03 17.91 14.44
C SER A 114 9.39 17.20 14.45
N SER A 115 9.72 16.50 15.53
CA SER A 115 10.99 15.79 15.71
C SER A 115 10.85 14.32 15.35
N ARG A 116 11.69 13.85 14.42
CA ARG A 116 11.70 12.45 13.98
C ARG A 116 12.06 11.50 15.11
N PHE A 117 13.07 11.87 15.90
CA PHE A 117 13.50 11.08 17.05
C PHE A 117 12.34 10.92 18.04
N THR A 118 11.62 12.00 18.31
CA THR A 118 10.43 11.98 19.15
C THR A 118 9.30 11.14 18.54
N ALA A 119 9.10 11.17 17.21
CA ALA A 119 8.12 10.32 16.53
C ALA A 119 8.46 8.83 16.66
N ILE A 120 9.74 8.48 16.53
CA ILE A 120 10.23 7.10 16.68
C ILE A 120 10.03 6.61 18.11
N LEU A 121 10.35 7.44 19.13
CA LEU A 121 10.09 7.10 20.52
C LEU A 121 8.59 6.92 20.80
N ALA A 122 7.75 7.79 20.23
CA ALA A 122 6.29 7.67 20.35
C ALA A 122 5.76 6.37 19.71
N LEU A 123 6.34 5.96 18.57
CA LEU A 123 6.04 4.68 17.95
C LEU A 123 6.51 3.50 18.83
N GLY A 124 7.66 3.63 19.51
CA GLY A 124 8.12 2.68 20.53
C GLY A 124 7.10 2.47 21.65
N VAL A 125 6.50 3.55 22.14
CA VAL A 125 5.41 3.48 23.14
C VAL A 125 4.20 2.73 22.60
N VAL A 126 3.85 2.94 21.32
CA VAL A 126 2.78 2.19 20.65
C VAL A 126 3.13 0.69 20.58
N GLY A 127 4.36 0.34 20.18
CA GLY A 127 4.80 -1.06 20.07
C GLY A 127 4.80 -1.80 21.42
N ILE A 128 5.26 -1.14 22.49
CA ILE A 128 5.18 -1.70 23.85
C ILE A 128 3.73 -1.82 24.33
N GLY A 129 2.86 -0.86 24.01
CA GLY A 129 1.43 -0.97 24.27
C GLY A 129 0.79 -2.18 23.58
N ILE A 130 1.14 -2.43 22.32
CA ILE A 130 0.68 -3.62 21.57
C ILE A 130 1.21 -4.91 22.22
N ALA A 131 2.48 -4.95 22.65
CA ALA A 131 3.03 -6.09 23.36
C ALA A 131 2.29 -6.38 24.69
N MET A 132 1.91 -5.32 25.42
CA MET A 132 1.06 -5.46 26.61
C MET A 132 -0.30 -6.05 26.26
N LEU A 133 -0.94 -5.62 25.17
CA LEU A 133 -2.20 -6.24 24.72
C LEU A 133 -2.02 -7.73 24.44
N TYR A 134 -0.98 -8.15 23.71
CA TYR A 134 -0.71 -9.58 23.48
C TYR A 134 -0.55 -10.35 24.79
N PHE A 135 0.20 -9.81 25.75
CA PHE A 135 0.35 -10.45 27.05
C PHE A 135 -0.99 -10.57 27.79
N MET A 136 -1.80 -9.50 27.79
CA MET A 136 -3.11 -9.46 28.45
C MET A 136 -4.13 -10.43 27.82
N PHE A 137 -4.01 -10.70 26.52
CA PHE A 137 -4.84 -11.67 25.79
C PHE A 137 -4.18 -13.05 25.68
N SER A 138 -3.27 -13.39 26.61
CA SER A 138 -2.64 -14.71 26.74
C SER A 138 -1.84 -15.18 25.51
N ALA A 139 -1.21 -14.23 24.82
CA ALA A 139 -0.29 -14.48 23.70
C ALA A 139 1.16 -14.11 24.10
N PRO A 140 1.80 -14.85 25.02
CA PRO A 140 3.12 -14.49 25.57
C PRO A 140 4.25 -14.54 24.53
N ASP A 141 4.22 -15.50 23.60
CA ASP A 141 5.23 -15.63 22.55
C ASP A 141 5.18 -14.43 21.58
N LEU A 142 3.98 -13.97 21.24
CA LEU A 142 3.79 -12.75 20.45
C LEU A 142 4.22 -11.51 21.22
N ALA A 143 3.97 -11.45 22.53
CA ALA A 143 4.42 -10.32 23.35
C ALA A 143 5.95 -10.23 23.40
N MET A 144 6.65 -11.33 23.65
CA MET A 144 8.12 -11.36 23.70
C MET A 144 8.75 -10.99 22.36
N THR A 145 8.23 -11.54 21.27
CA THR A 145 8.70 -11.21 19.91
C THR A 145 8.41 -9.76 19.55
N GLN A 146 7.25 -9.22 19.90
CA GLN A 146 6.91 -7.81 19.70
C GLN A 146 7.89 -6.88 20.41
N VAL A 147 8.25 -7.16 21.67
CA VAL A 147 9.23 -6.35 22.41
C VAL A 147 10.62 -6.41 21.76
N LEU A 148 11.06 -7.61 21.35
CA LEU A 148 12.35 -7.78 20.68
C LEU A 148 12.40 -7.03 19.34
N VAL A 149 11.38 -7.19 18.51
CA VAL A 149 11.29 -6.52 17.21
C VAL A 149 11.20 -5.02 17.39
N GLU A 150 10.39 -4.52 18.34
CA GLU A 150 10.28 -3.09 18.61
C GLU A 150 11.62 -2.47 19.06
N THR A 151 12.36 -3.20 19.90
CA THR A 151 13.69 -2.75 20.33
C THR A 151 14.66 -2.69 19.15
N LEU A 152 14.66 -3.71 18.28
CA LEU A 152 15.51 -3.74 17.09
C LEU A 152 15.15 -2.65 16.08
N THR A 153 13.86 -2.46 15.79
CA THR A 153 13.40 -1.43 14.84
C THR A 153 13.70 -0.04 15.36
N LEU A 154 13.53 0.22 16.66
CA LEU A 154 13.92 1.48 17.28
C LEU A 154 15.42 1.75 17.08
N VAL A 155 16.29 0.78 17.39
CA VAL A 155 17.73 0.92 17.17
C VAL A 155 18.05 1.17 15.70
N LEU A 156 17.46 0.42 14.78
CA LEU A 156 17.67 0.59 13.34
C LEU A 156 17.21 1.97 12.84
N PHE A 157 16.04 2.44 13.29
CA PHE A 157 15.55 3.76 12.93
C PHE A 157 16.46 4.86 13.48
N VAL A 158 16.86 4.79 14.76
CA VAL A 158 17.78 5.77 15.34
C VAL A 158 19.10 5.83 14.56
N LEU A 159 19.69 4.68 14.23
CA LEU A 159 20.92 4.61 13.42
C LEU A 159 20.75 5.19 12.01
N ALA A 160 19.63 4.90 11.36
CA ALA A 160 19.33 5.41 10.02
C ALA A 160 19.10 6.94 10.03
N PHE A 161 18.28 7.43 10.96
CA PHE A 161 17.92 8.84 11.05
C PHE A 161 19.06 9.72 11.56
N TYR A 162 19.97 9.20 12.36
CA TYR A 162 21.18 9.92 12.77
C TYR A 162 22.03 10.38 11.57
N ARG A 163 21.95 9.68 10.44
CA ARG A 163 22.69 10.00 9.21
C ARG A 163 21.92 10.84 8.19
N LEU A 164 20.65 11.17 8.44
CA LEU A 164 19.82 11.91 7.49
C LEU A 164 19.79 13.41 7.82
N PRO A 165 19.93 14.31 6.82
CA PRO A 165 19.80 15.74 7.05
C PRO A 165 18.40 16.08 7.59
N VAL A 166 18.29 17.18 8.34
CA VAL A 166 16.99 17.68 8.81
C VAL A 166 16.15 18.12 7.61
N PHE A 167 14.98 17.51 7.42
CA PHE A 167 14.08 17.78 6.31
C PHE A 167 13.22 18.97 6.73
N GLY A 168 13.19 20.01 5.90
CA GLY A 168 12.25 21.12 6.04
C GLY A 168 10.82 20.62 5.88
N ASN A 169 9.90 21.16 6.68
CA ASN A 169 8.51 20.75 6.70
C ASN A 169 7.72 21.59 5.67
N TYR A 170 7.77 21.21 4.39
CA TYR A 170 7.21 22.00 3.28
C TYR A 170 5.73 21.75 2.96
N SER A 171 5.02 20.97 3.78
CA SER A 171 3.65 20.55 3.46
C SER A 171 2.63 21.65 3.81
N LYS A 172 1.89 22.13 2.80
CA LYS A 172 0.83 23.14 2.95
C LYS A 172 -0.28 22.65 3.89
N LYS A 173 -0.95 23.55 4.60
CA LYS A 173 -2.06 23.19 5.53
C LYS A 173 -3.17 22.38 4.85
N ALA A 174 -3.61 22.79 3.66
CA ALA A 174 -4.65 22.10 2.89
C ALA A 174 -4.27 20.64 2.55
N VAL A 175 -2.99 20.41 2.26
CA VAL A 175 -2.41 19.10 1.92
C VAL A 175 -2.46 18.17 3.14
N LYS A 176 -2.15 18.70 4.33
CA LYS A 176 -2.25 17.96 5.61
C LYS A 176 -3.70 17.62 5.97
N VAL A 177 -4.62 18.57 5.80
CA VAL A 177 -6.06 18.35 6.08
C VAL A 177 -6.63 17.26 5.16
N ARG A 178 -6.33 17.31 3.86
CA ARG A 178 -6.73 16.26 2.92
C ARG A 178 -6.22 14.89 3.35
N ASP A 179 -4.93 14.79 3.67
CA ASP A 179 -4.33 13.51 4.06
C ASP A 179 -4.89 13.00 5.40
N ALA A 180 -5.21 13.89 6.34
CA ALA A 180 -5.88 13.54 7.59
C ALA A 180 -7.31 13.01 7.35
N ILE A 181 -8.07 13.63 6.46
CA ILE A 181 -9.41 13.15 6.09
C ILE A 181 -9.33 11.76 5.46
N VAL A 182 -8.42 11.56 4.50
CA VAL A 182 -8.23 10.24 3.84
C VAL A 182 -7.81 9.18 4.86
N ALA A 183 -6.88 9.50 5.76
CA ALA A 183 -6.46 8.59 6.82
C ALA A 183 -7.60 8.24 7.80
N ALA A 184 -8.42 9.23 8.19
CA ALA A 184 -9.55 9.01 9.07
C ALA A 184 -10.63 8.13 8.42
N VAL A 185 -10.94 8.37 7.14
CA VAL A 185 -11.88 7.53 6.38
C VAL A 185 -11.35 6.10 6.28
N PHE A 186 -10.08 5.92 5.92
CA PHE A 186 -9.46 4.60 5.84
C PHE A 186 -9.48 3.86 7.18
N GLY A 187 -9.08 4.53 8.28
CA GLY A 187 -9.12 3.97 9.62
C GLY A 187 -10.53 3.58 10.05
N THR A 188 -11.54 4.40 9.71
CA THR A 188 -12.95 4.11 9.99
C THR A 188 -13.44 2.89 9.21
N VAL A 189 -13.11 2.79 7.93
CA VAL A 189 -13.47 1.60 7.12
C VAL A 189 -12.83 0.34 7.69
N MET A 190 -11.56 0.39 8.07
CA MET A 190 -10.88 -0.78 8.68
C MET A 190 -11.48 -1.13 10.05
N ALA A 191 -11.82 -0.14 10.88
CA ALA A 191 -12.51 -0.37 12.14
C ALA A 191 -13.88 -1.05 11.92
N MET A 192 -14.63 -0.61 10.91
CA MET A 192 -15.90 -1.23 10.54
C MET A 192 -15.71 -2.68 10.08
N VAL A 193 -14.69 -2.99 9.28
CA VAL A 193 -14.37 -4.37 8.88
C VAL A 193 -14.15 -5.26 10.09
N VAL A 194 -13.38 -4.79 11.08
CA VAL A 194 -13.14 -5.55 12.32
C VAL A 194 -14.43 -5.76 13.11
N LEU A 195 -15.31 -4.76 13.18
CA LEU A 195 -16.61 -4.89 13.85
C LEU A 195 -17.56 -5.86 13.13
N VAL A 196 -17.58 -5.85 11.79
CA VAL A 196 -18.35 -6.81 10.98
C VAL A 196 -17.84 -8.23 11.23
N GLU A 197 -16.53 -8.45 11.16
CA GLU A 197 -15.93 -9.78 11.38
C GLU A 197 -16.33 -10.34 12.75
N GLN A 198 -16.25 -9.51 13.79
CA GLN A 198 -16.63 -9.91 15.15
C GLN A 198 -18.09 -10.40 15.23
N SER A 199 -19.01 -9.73 14.53
CA SER A 199 -20.44 -10.13 14.48
C SER A 199 -20.68 -11.41 13.67
N SER A 200 -19.75 -11.77 12.79
CA SER A 200 -19.86 -12.91 11.87
C SER A 200 -19.25 -14.21 12.39
N ARG A 201 -18.70 -14.21 13.62
CA ARG A 201 -18.06 -15.38 14.24
C ARG A 201 -19.04 -16.54 14.42
N ALA A 202 -19.18 -17.36 13.39
CA ALA A 202 -19.66 -18.73 13.51
C ALA A 202 -18.63 -19.51 14.34
N ALA A 203 -19.09 -20.11 15.43
CA ALA A 203 -18.29 -20.63 16.54
C ALA A 203 -17.45 -21.90 16.23
N ASP A 204 -17.35 -22.36 14.98
CA ASP A 204 -16.67 -23.60 14.64
C ASP A 204 -15.19 -23.39 14.29
N ASN A 205 -14.38 -23.19 15.34
CA ASN A 205 -12.93 -23.18 15.25
C ASN A 205 -12.34 -24.60 15.15
N ASN A 206 -12.80 -25.40 14.19
CA ASN A 206 -12.36 -26.80 14.01
C ASN A 206 -10.84 -26.94 13.88
N VAL A 207 -10.20 -25.99 13.19
CA VAL A 207 -8.74 -25.96 13.08
C VAL A 207 -8.07 -25.67 14.41
N SER A 208 -8.53 -24.66 15.17
CA SER A 208 -7.95 -24.36 16.49
C SER A 208 -8.10 -25.52 17.46
N ARG A 209 -9.27 -26.20 17.44
CA ARG A 209 -9.52 -27.40 18.24
C ARG A 209 -8.55 -28.51 17.86
N PHE A 210 -8.45 -28.84 16.57
CA PHE A 210 -7.52 -29.84 16.06
C PHE A 210 -6.10 -29.55 16.51
N MET A 211 -5.60 -28.32 16.33
CA MET A 211 -4.25 -27.95 16.74
C MET A 211 -4.07 -28.09 18.25
N SER A 212 -5.02 -27.63 19.06
CA SER A 212 -4.92 -27.71 20.53
C SER A 212 -4.94 -29.14 21.07
N GLU A 213 -5.74 -30.03 20.49
CA GLU A 213 -5.87 -31.43 20.91
C GLU A 213 -4.70 -32.29 20.42
N ASN A 214 -4.09 -31.92 19.27
CA ASN A 214 -3.06 -32.73 18.63
C ASN A 214 -1.62 -32.23 18.81
N SER A 215 -1.39 -31.03 19.36
CA SER A 215 -0.02 -30.53 19.57
C SER A 215 0.86 -31.45 20.42
N LEU A 216 0.30 -32.04 21.47
CA LEU A 216 1.06 -32.96 22.33
C LEU A 216 1.12 -34.37 21.74
N THR A 217 0.04 -34.86 21.15
CA THR A 217 -0.07 -36.27 20.71
C THR A 217 0.62 -36.52 19.38
N LEU A 218 0.53 -35.61 18.42
CA LEU A 218 1.14 -35.75 17.09
C LEU A 218 2.53 -35.14 17.00
N ALA A 219 2.75 -33.99 17.66
CA ALA A 219 3.99 -33.21 17.54
C ALA A 219 4.82 -33.15 18.84
N ASN A 220 4.41 -33.86 19.90
CA ASN A 220 5.14 -33.98 21.17
C ASN A 220 5.47 -32.65 21.87
N GLY A 221 4.75 -31.57 21.57
CA GLY A 221 5.03 -30.23 22.11
C GLY A 221 3.90 -29.71 23.00
N ARG A 222 4.29 -29.07 24.11
CA ARG A 222 3.34 -28.43 25.06
C ARG A 222 3.03 -26.99 24.71
N ASN A 223 3.96 -26.28 24.07
CA ASN A 223 3.71 -24.94 23.55
C ASN A 223 3.01 -25.05 22.19
N VAL A 224 1.68 -24.91 22.21
CA VAL A 224 0.83 -25.02 21.02
C VAL A 224 1.25 -24.03 19.92
N VAL A 225 1.63 -22.80 20.27
CA VAL A 225 2.05 -21.78 19.30
C VAL A 225 3.33 -22.23 18.59
N ASN A 226 4.35 -22.62 19.36
CA ASN A 226 5.61 -23.10 18.79
C ASN A 226 5.42 -24.37 17.93
N VAL A 227 4.54 -25.30 18.35
CA VAL A 227 4.20 -26.49 17.57
C VAL A 227 3.53 -26.12 16.25
N ILE A 228 2.59 -25.16 16.27
CA ILE A 228 1.97 -24.69 15.03
C ILE A 228 3.03 -24.14 14.08
N LEU A 229 3.95 -23.31 14.57
CA LEU A 229 4.97 -22.66 13.76
C LEU A 229 6.00 -23.63 13.16
N VAL A 230 6.46 -24.61 13.95
CA VAL A 230 7.60 -25.45 13.57
C VAL A 230 7.18 -26.80 12.99
N ASP A 231 5.97 -27.27 13.28
CA ASP A 231 5.49 -28.58 12.83
C ASP A 231 4.30 -28.44 11.86
N PHE A 232 3.12 -28.07 12.37
CA PHE A 232 1.90 -28.05 11.56
C PHE A 232 1.91 -27.04 10.40
N ARG A 233 2.61 -25.91 10.57
CA ARG A 233 2.78 -24.85 9.56
C ARG A 233 4.24 -24.50 9.33
N ALA A 234 5.12 -25.51 9.38
CA ALA A 234 6.56 -25.36 9.19
C ALA A 234 6.98 -24.66 7.88
N LEU A 235 6.16 -24.76 6.83
CA LEU A 235 6.44 -24.09 5.55
C LEU A 235 6.34 -22.57 5.66
N ASP A 236 5.44 -22.04 6.50
CA ASP A 236 5.30 -20.60 6.69
C ASP A 236 6.54 -20.05 7.40
N THR A 237 7.05 -20.75 8.42
CA THR A 237 8.28 -20.35 9.13
C THR A 237 9.53 -20.49 8.26
N LEU A 238 9.61 -21.53 7.43
CA LEU A 238 10.68 -21.62 6.42
C LEU A 238 10.65 -20.42 5.47
N GLY A 239 9.45 -20.02 5.03
CA GLY A 239 9.24 -18.84 4.17
C GLY A 239 9.69 -17.54 4.85
N GLU A 240 9.27 -17.32 6.09
CA GLU A 240 9.65 -16.14 6.89
C GLU A 240 11.16 -16.03 7.09
N ILE A 241 11.83 -17.13 7.50
CA ILE A 241 13.29 -17.15 7.68
C ILE A 241 14.00 -16.90 6.35
N THR A 242 13.49 -17.44 5.24
CA THR A 242 14.04 -17.18 3.90
C THR A 242 13.93 -15.71 3.51
N VAL A 243 12.79 -15.07 3.77
CA VAL A 243 12.60 -13.62 3.54
C VAL A 243 13.57 -12.80 4.39
N LEU A 244 13.73 -13.13 5.68
CA LEU A 244 14.70 -12.46 6.55
C LEU A 244 16.13 -12.63 6.07
N ALA A 245 16.52 -13.83 5.62
CA ALA A 245 17.84 -14.09 5.06
C ALA A 245 18.09 -13.27 3.79
N ILE A 246 17.11 -13.22 2.87
CA ILE A 246 17.20 -12.41 1.64
C ILE A 246 17.29 -10.92 1.97
N ALA A 247 16.50 -10.43 2.93
CA ALA A 247 16.56 -9.04 3.36
C ALA A 247 17.94 -8.69 3.96
N ALA A 248 18.49 -9.55 4.81
CA ALA A 248 19.82 -9.37 5.38
C ALA A 248 20.91 -9.37 4.30
N LEU A 249 20.85 -10.29 3.34
CA LEU A 249 21.76 -10.33 2.18
C LEU A 249 21.62 -9.09 1.30
N GLY A 250 20.39 -8.60 1.08
CA GLY A 250 20.13 -7.38 0.32
C GLY A 250 20.72 -6.13 0.98
N VAL A 251 20.54 -5.99 2.30
CA VAL A 251 21.18 -4.90 3.08
C VAL A 251 22.70 -5.00 3.01
N PHE A 252 23.27 -6.20 3.21
CA PHE A 252 24.70 -6.43 3.09
C PHE A 252 25.24 -6.07 1.69
N ALA A 253 24.54 -6.48 0.64
CA ALA A 253 24.88 -6.17 -0.74
C ALA A 253 24.84 -4.66 -0.99
N MET A 254 23.79 -3.95 -0.55
CA MET A 254 23.70 -2.47 -0.69
C MET A 254 24.81 -1.73 0.09
N MET A 255 25.24 -2.27 1.22
CA MET A 255 26.32 -1.67 2.00
C MET A 255 27.70 -1.87 1.35
N ARG A 256 27.95 -3.01 0.70
CA ARG A 256 29.24 -3.31 0.05
C ARG A 256 29.32 -2.83 -1.40
N LEU A 257 28.26 -3.01 -2.17
CA LEU A 257 28.18 -2.65 -3.58
C LEU A 257 27.73 -1.19 -3.69
N ARG A 258 28.64 -0.26 -3.45
CA ARG A 258 28.44 1.18 -3.73
C ARG A 258 29.09 1.54 -5.07
N PRO A 259 28.35 1.60 -6.19
CA PRO A 259 28.88 2.08 -7.45
C PRO A 259 29.05 3.60 -7.32
N GLY A 260 30.27 4.06 -7.07
CA GLY A 260 30.58 5.49 -6.96
C GLY A 260 31.64 5.88 -5.93
N SER A 261 32.12 4.98 -5.07
CA SER A 261 33.37 5.23 -4.35
C SER A 261 34.53 5.00 -5.31
N LYS A 262 34.78 5.99 -6.18
CA LYS A 262 36.09 6.14 -6.82
C LYS A 262 37.12 6.09 -5.70
N LYS A 263 37.94 5.03 -5.70
CA LYS A 263 39.28 5.07 -5.14
C LYS A 263 39.88 6.42 -5.53
N GLY A 264 40.20 7.24 -4.53
CA GLY A 264 41.09 8.37 -4.78
C GLY A 264 42.35 7.81 -5.41
N ASP A 265 42.69 8.32 -6.59
CA ASP A 265 44.06 8.27 -7.07
C ASP A 265 44.93 8.88 -5.98
N GLY A 266 45.66 8.01 -5.28
CA GLY A 266 46.84 8.43 -4.54
C GLY A 266 47.87 8.88 -5.57
N LYS A 267 48.00 10.20 -5.72
CA LYS A 267 49.31 10.79 -5.96
C LYS A 267 50.12 10.73 -4.67
#